data_AF-A0A7V3NP31-F1
#
_entry.id   AF-A0A7V3NP31-F1
#
_cell.length_a   1.000
_cell.length_b   1.000
_cell.length_c   1.000
_cell.angle_alpha   90.00
_cell.angle_beta   90.00
_cell.angle_gamma   90.00
#
_symmetry.space_group_name_H-M   'P 1'
#
loop_
_entity.id
_entity.type
_entity.pdbx_description
1 polymer ?
#
loop_
_entity_poly.entity_id
_entity_poly.type
_entity_poly.pdbx_seq_one_letter_code
_entity_poly.pdbx_strand_id
1 'polypeptide(L)'
;MDKKIILLLALADFSKCNILNKEADMDTGLVYLRYWMAISAGMYFIAMLFFLFGQNLLLEQMNTISKKLFKERFPPIPLSSEKFWLVLTTSMMLMLVALCGFVAYNPGAFLEMTIIVLISKACSTSLYVALFAREKYFAHLVGALTDGPLFLITLLIYLQAI
;
A
#
# COMPACT_ATOMS: atom_id res chain seq x y z
N MET A 1 12.44 -34.04 -39.06
CA MET A 1 12.37 -32.93 -38.07
C MET A 1 11.21 -32.04 -38.48
N ASP A 2 10.19 -31.95 -37.63
CA ASP A 2 8.84 -31.53 -38.00
C ASP A 2 8.71 -30.00 -38.07
N LYS A 3 8.22 -29.45 -39.18
CA LYS A 3 8.16 -27.98 -39.42
C LYS A 3 7.35 -27.22 -38.34
N LYS A 4 6.44 -27.92 -37.65
CA LYS A 4 5.66 -27.37 -36.52
C LYS A 4 6.52 -27.02 -35.29
N ILE A 5 7.58 -27.78 -35.02
CA ILE A 5 8.44 -27.56 -33.85
C ILE A 5 9.27 -26.28 -34.05
N ILE A 6 9.74 -26.04 -35.27
CA ILE A 6 10.50 -24.83 -35.63
C ILE A 6 9.63 -23.57 -35.49
N LEU A 7 8.35 -23.64 -35.90
CA LEU A 7 7.41 -22.52 -35.77
C LEU A 7 7.11 -22.19 -34.30
N LEU A 8 6.94 -23.19 -33.45
CA LEU A 8 6.71 -23.00 -32.01
C LEU A 8 7.93 -22.39 -31.30
N LEU A 9 9.15 -22.82 -31.66
CA LEU A 9 10.37 -22.23 -31.13
C LEU A 9 10.53 -20.78 -31.59
N ALA A 10 10.24 -20.47 -32.86
CA ALA A 10 10.30 -19.11 -33.39
C ALA A 10 9.27 -18.17 -32.73
N LEU A 11 8.05 -18.65 -32.44
CA LEU A 11 7.04 -17.87 -31.74
C LEU A 11 7.37 -17.67 -30.26
N ALA A 12 7.97 -18.67 -29.61
CA ALA A 12 8.44 -18.55 -28.23
C ALA A 12 9.58 -17.53 -28.12
N ASP A 13 10.53 -17.54 -29.07
CA ASP A 13 11.62 -16.56 -29.14
C ASP A 13 11.11 -15.16 -29.47
N PHE A 14 10.14 -15.02 -30.39
CA PHE A 14 9.55 -13.72 -30.72
C PHE A 14 8.77 -13.14 -29.53
N SER A 15 8.03 -13.98 -28.79
CA SER A 15 7.35 -13.57 -27.56
C SER A 15 8.36 -13.14 -26.48
N LYS A 16 9.43 -13.92 -26.25
CA LYS A 16 10.50 -13.56 -25.32
C LYS A 16 11.21 -12.27 -25.71
N CYS A 17 11.54 -12.10 -26.98
CA CYS A 17 12.21 -10.91 -27.52
C CYS A 17 11.32 -9.67 -27.40
N ASN A 18 10.01 -9.80 -27.64
CA ASN A 18 9.06 -8.69 -27.48
C ASN A 18 8.83 -8.33 -26.00
N ILE A 19 8.85 -9.32 -25.09
CA ILE A 19 8.81 -9.06 -23.63
C ILE A 19 10.11 -8.38 -23.18
N LEU A 20 11.27 -8.82 -23.66
CA LEU A 20 12.58 -8.25 -23.33
C LEU A 20 12.75 -6.83 -23.87
N ASN A 21 12.30 -6.55 -25.10
CA ASN A 21 12.31 -5.18 -25.64
C ASN A 21 11.34 -4.25 -24.92
N LYS A 22 10.19 -4.76 -24.44
CA LYS A 22 9.24 -3.98 -23.65
C LYS A 22 9.75 -3.66 -22.25
N GLU A 23 10.69 -4.45 -21.71
CA GLU A 23 11.44 -4.13 -20.50
C GLU A 23 12.61 -3.17 -20.75
N ALA A 24 13.20 -3.17 -21.95
CA ALA A 24 14.33 -2.32 -22.32
C ALA A 24 13.94 -0.86 -22.65
N ASP A 25 12.67 -0.61 -23.01
CA ASP A 25 12.12 0.73 -23.32
C ASP A 25 11.14 1.22 -22.24
N MET A 26 11.24 0.67 -21.03
CA MET A 26 10.42 1.10 -19.90
C MET A 26 11.14 2.25 -19.21
N ASP A 27 10.53 3.44 -19.22
CA ASP A 27 11.02 4.58 -18.45
C ASP A 27 11.37 4.14 -17.03
N THR A 28 12.57 4.49 -16.57
CA THR A 28 13.12 4.00 -15.30
C THR A 28 12.14 4.28 -14.14
N GLY A 29 11.35 5.35 -14.22
CA GLY A 29 10.25 5.68 -13.30
C GLY A 29 9.14 4.63 -13.21
N LEU A 30 8.72 4.04 -14.34
CA LEU A 30 7.71 2.97 -14.36
C LEU A 30 8.21 1.68 -13.72
N VAL A 31 9.49 1.38 -13.86
CA VAL A 31 10.14 0.23 -13.20
C VAL A 31 10.14 0.43 -11.68
N TYR A 32 10.52 1.61 -11.19
CA TYR A 32 10.45 1.94 -9.77
C TYR A 32 9.02 1.89 -9.23
N LEU A 33 8.05 2.43 -9.98
CA LEU A 33 6.64 2.37 -9.62
C LEU A 33 6.16 0.92 -9.49
N ARG A 34 6.55 0.05 -10.42
CA ARG A 34 6.19 -1.38 -10.39
C ARG A 34 6.67 -2.07 -9.11
N TYR A 35 7.96 -1.92 -8.78
CA TYR A 35 8.54 -2.52 -7.58
C TYR A 35 7.92 -1.94 -6.31
N TRP A 36 7.74 -0.62 -6.26
CA TRP A 36 7.14 0.05 -5.12
C TRP A 36 5.69 -0.41 -4.87
N MET A 37 4.90 -0.55 -5.94
CA MET A 37 3.52 -1.03 -5.83
C MET A 37 3.45 -2.50 -5.42
N ALA A 38 4.36 -3.34 -5.90
CA ALA A 38 4.45 -4.74 -5.45
C ALA A 38 4.77 -4.83 -3.95
N ILE A 39 5.74 -4.04 -3.47
CA ILE A 39 6.10 -3.96 -2.04
C ILE A 39 4.91 -3.44 -1.23
N SER A 40 4.26 -2.37 -1.70
CA SER A 40 3.09 -1.78 -1.04
C SER A 40 1.92 -2.76 -0.95
N ALA A 41 1.65 -3.53 -2.01
CA ALA A 41 0.63 -4.59 -1.99
C ALA A 41 0.92 -5.64 -0.91
N GLY A 42 2.18 -6.09 -0.81
CA GLY A 42 2.60 -7.03 0.23
C GLY A 42 2.44 -6.45 1.64
N MET A 43 2.86 -5.19 1.84
CA MET A 43 2.72 -4.50 3.12
C MET A 43 1.25 -4.36 3.54
N TYR A 44 0.36 -3.94 2.62
CA TYR A 44 -1.07 -3.81 2.92
C TYR A 44 -1.75 -5.15 3.18
N PHE A 45 -1.35 -6.20 2.46
CA PHE A 45 -1.88 -7.54 2.70
C PHE A 45 -1.48 -8.08 4.08
N ILE A 46 -0.21 -7.92 4.47
CA ILE A 46 0.28 -8.31 5.80
C ILE A 46 -0.42 -7.48 6.89
N ALA A 47 -0.55 -6.17 6.70
CA ALA A 47 -1.26 -5.30 7.63
C ALA A 47 -2.72 -5.71 7.78
N MET A 48 -3.41 -6.03 6.68
CA MET A 48 -4.79 -6.53 6.69
C MET A 48 -4.92 -7.81 7.53
N LEU A 49 -4.03 -8.79 7.34
CA LEU A 49 -4.03 -10.01 8.14
C LEU A 49 -3.78 -9.71 9.63
N PHE A 50 -2.83 -8.82 9.93
CA PHE A 50 -2.52 -8.45 11.31
C PHE A 50 -3.69 -7.75 12.00
N PHE A 51 -4.41 -6.87 11.29
CA PHE A 51 -5.64 -6.25 11.79
C PHE A 51 -6.75 -7.28 12.00
N LEU A 52 -6.93 -8.22 11.07
CA LEU A 52 -7.99 -9.24 11.15
C LEU A 52 -7.83 -10.17 12.35
N PHE A 53 -6.60 -10.59 12.67
CA PHE A 53 -6.32 -11.55 13.74
C PHE A 53 -5.87 -10.90 15.06
N GLY A 54 -5.35 -9.67 15.04
CA GLY A 54 -4.61 -9.06 16.15
C GLY A 54 -5.05 -7.65 16.54
N GLN A 55 -6.26 -7.21 16.17
CA GLN A 55 -6.77 -5.86 16.43
C GLN A 55 -6.58 -5.39 17.89
N ASN A 56 -6.96 -6.21 18.86
CA ASN A 56 -6.87 -5.82 20.28
C ASN A 56 -5.40 -5.77 20.74
N LEU A 57 -4.57 -6.68 20.24
CA LEU A 57 -3.14 -6.71 20.54
C LEU A 57 -2.44 -5.44 20.02
N LEU A 58 -2.82 -4.96 18.83
CA LEU A 58 -2.33 -3.70 18.28
C LEU A 58 -2.66 -2.51 19.19
N LEU A 59 -3.94 -2.37 19.56
CA LEU A 59 -4.39 -1.26 20.40
C LEU A 59 -3.77 -1.31 21.80
N GLU A 60 -3.61 -2.49 22.39
CA GLU A 60 -2.92 -2.69 23.66
C GLU A 60 -1.44 -2.31 23.59
N GLN A 61 -0.74 -2.73 22.52
CA GLN A 61 0.65 -2.35 22.30
C GLN A 61 0.80 -0.85 22.11
N MET A 62 -0.08 -0.21 21.33
CA MET A 62 -0.08 1.24 21.14
C MET A 62 -0.30 1.99 22.46
N ASN A 63 -1.25 1.53 23.29
CA ASN A 63 -1.50 2.09 24.61
C ASN A 63 -0.29 1.89 25.56
N THR A 64 0.37 0.74 25.49
CA THR A 64 1.57 0.44 26.30
C THR A 64 2.77 1.30 25.89
N ILE A 65 3.00 1.45 24.59
CA ILE A 65 4.05 2.31 24.03
C ILE A 65 3.76 3.78 24.37
N SER A 66 2.50 4.22 24.27
CA SER A 66 2.07 5.56 24.67
C SER A 66 2.38 5.83 26.14
N LYS A 67 2.03 4.90 27.05
CA LYS A 67 2.37 5.00 28.48
C LYS A 67 3.88 5.05 28.72
N LYS A 68 4.68 4.28 27.96
CA LYS A 68 6.14 4.22 28.13
C LYS A 68 6.86 5.48 27.62
N LEU A 69 6.45 6.01 26.47
CA LEU A 69 7.09 7.19 25.86
C LEU A 69 6.54 8.53 26.40
N PHE A 70 5.24 8.60 26.67
CA PHE A 70 4.55 9.86 26.99
C PHE A 70 3.89 9.89 28.37
N LYS A 71 4.05 8.85 29.20
CA LYS A 71 3.45 8.72 30.54
C LYS A 71 1.92 8.96 30.51
N GLU A 72 1.42 9.98 31.21
CA GLU A 72 0.00 10.35 31.28
C GLU A 72 -0.40 11.47 30.30
N ARG A 73 0.50 11.92 29.41
CA ARG A 73 0.23 13.09 28.57
C ARG A 73 -0.85 12.85 27.52
N PHE A 74 -1.12 11.58 27.21
CA PHE A 74 -2.16 11.17 26.26
C PHE A 74 -3.10 10.13 26.89
N PRO A 75 -4.43 10.32 26.81
CA PRO A 75 -5.38 9.33 27.29
C PRO A 75 -5.26 8.03 26.48
N PRO A 76 -5.47 6.85 27.11
CA PRO A 76 -5.50 5.58 26.39
C PRO A 76 -6.74 5.52 25.51
N ILE A 77 -6.61 4.93 24.32
CA ILE A 77 -7.76 4.68 23.46
C ILE A 77 -8.60 3.54 24.06
N PRO A 78 -9.92 3.69 24.18
CA PRO A 78 -10.80 2.62 24.63
C PRO A 78 -10.74 1.45 23.64
N LEU A 79 -10.57 0.24 24.17
CA LEU A 79 -10.65 -0.97 23.36
C LEU A 79 -12.09 -1.10 22.86
N SER A 80 -12.28 -1.00 21.54
CA SER A 80 -13.60 -1.13 20.95
C SER A 80 -14.09 -2.57 21.09
N SER A 81 -15.20 -2.74 21.81
CA SER A 81 -15.91 -4.02 21.91
C SER A 81 -16.56 -4.41 20.58
N GLU A 82 -16.93 -3.40 19.79
CA GLU A 82 -17.55 -3.56 18.48
C GLU A 82 -16.49 -3.79 17.39
N LYS A 83 -16.69 -4.84 16.59
CA LYS A 83 -15.80 -5.22 15.47
C LYS A 83 -16.30 -4.71 14.12
N PHE A 84 -17.35 -3.89 14.10
CA PHE A 84 -17.97 -3.42 12.86
C PHE A 84 -16.98 -2.67 11.95
N TRP A 85 -16.13 -1.81 12.51
CA TRP A 85 -15.14 -1.05 11.73
C TRP A 85 -14.08 -1.96 11.07
N LEU A 86 -13.86 -3.16 11.60
CA LEU A 86 -12.88 -4.10 11.07
C LEU A 86 -13.28 -4.56 9.66
N VAL A 87 -14.58 -4.73 9.40
CA VAL A 87 -15.10 -5.09 8.07
C VAL A 87 -14.77 -4.00 7.05
N LEU A 88 -15.01 -2.73 7.41
CA LEU A 88 -14.71 -1.58 6.56
C LEU A 88 -13.19 -1.42 6.33
N THR A 89 -12.40 -1.60 7.38
CA THR A 89 -10.93 -1.48 7.28
C THR A 89 -10.36 -2.57 6.38
N THR A 90 -10.83 -3.81 6.56
CA THR A 90 -10.38 -4.97 5.78
C THR A 90 -10.76 -4.82 4.31
N SER A 91 -11.98 -4.37 4.01
CA SER A 91 -12.42 -4.17 2.62
C SER A 91 -11.62 -3.08 1.91
N MET A 92 -11.33 -1.97 2.59
CA MET A 92 -10.50 -0.89 2.05
C MET A 92 -9.03 -1.33 1.86
N MET A 93 -8.46 -2.07 2.80
CA MET A 93 -7.09 -2.61 2.64
C MET A 93 -7.01 -3.59 1.47
N LEU A 94 -7.99 -4.48 1.31
CA LEU A 94 -8.03 -5.41 0.18
C LEU A 94 -8.14 -4.67 -1.16
N MET A 95 -8.94 -3.59 -1.22
CA MET A 95 -9.03 -2.74 -2.41
C MET A 95 -7.66 -2.12 -2.77
N LEU A 96 -6.91 -1.62 -1.78
CA LEU A 96 -5.57 -1.08 -2.00
C LEU A 96 -4.60 -2.15 -2.49
N VAL A 97 -4.66 -3.36 -1.94
CA VAL A 97 -3.86 -4.51 -2.42
C VAL A 97 -4.17 -4.81 -3.88
N ALA A 98 -5.45 -4.83 -4.27
CA ALA A 98 -5.86 -5.08 -5.64
C ALA A 98 -5.37 -3.99 -6.60
N LEU A 99 -5.55 -2.71 -6.24
CA LEU A 99 -5.07 -1.58 -7.04
C LEU A 99 -3.55 -1.62 -7.22
N CYS A 100 -2.80 -1.84 -6.13
CA CYS A 100 -1.34 -1.98 -6.18
C CYS A 100 -0.92 -3.19 -7.04
N GLY A 101 -1.68 -4.30 -6.97
CA GLY A 101 -1.46 -5.49 -7.80
C GLY A 101 -1.65 -5.23 -9.29
N PHE A 102 -2.70 -4.49 -9.68
CA PHE A 102 -2.93 -4.12 -11.07
C PHE A 102 -1.82 -3.21 -11.60
N VAL A 103 -1.41 -2.20 -10.83
CA VAL A 103 -0.29 -1.32 -11.20
C VAL A 103 1.03 -2.09 -11.27
N ALA A 104 1.29 -3.03 -10.35
CA ALA A 104 2.49 -3.87 -10.38
C ALA A 104 2.53 -4.86 -11.57
N TYR A 105 1.37 -5.29 -12.08
CA TYR A 105 1.29 -6.13 -13.26
C TYR A 105 1.60 -5.34 -14.54
N ASN A 106 1.03 -4.14 -14.69
CA ASN A 106 1.27 -3.28 -15.84
C ASN A 106 1.25 -1.79 -15.45
N PRO A 107 2.40 -1.20 -15.08
CA PRO A 107 2.45 0.16 -14.55
C PRO A 107 2.08 1.21 -15.59
N GLY A 108 2.40 0.99 -16.88
CA GLY A 108 2.10 1.95 -17.95
C GLY A 108 0.61 2.05 -18.28
N ALA A 109 -0.13 0.93 -18.23
CA ALA A 109 -1.57 0.93 -18.53
C ALA A 109 -2.45 1.40 -17.35
N PHE A 110 -1.95 1.26 -16.12
CA PHE A 110 -2.72 1.51 -14.90
C PHE A 110 -2.15 2.64 -14.05
N LEU A 111 -1.29 3.50 -14.61
CA LEU A 111 -0.67 4.60 -13.89
C LEU A 111 -1.70 5.48 -13.17
N GLU A 112 -2.84 5.76 -13.81
CA GLU A 112 -3.95 6.53 -13.24
C GLU A 112 -4.56 5.91 -11.96
N MET A 113 -4.52 4.59 -11.81
CA MET A 113 -5.01 3.91 -10.59
C MET A 113 -4.17 4.28 -9.36
N THR A 114 -2.91 4.66 -9.56
CA THR A 114 -2.04 5.17 -8.48
C THR A 114 -2.61 6.43 -7.85
N ILE A 115 -3.33 7.27 -8.62
CA ILE A 115 -3.96 8.49 -8.11
C ILE A 115 -4.98 8.14 -7.03
N ILE A 116 -5.73 7.05 -7.21
CA ILE A 116 -6.73 6.59 -6.22
C ILE A 116 -6.04 6.21 -4.90
N VAL A 117 -4.90 5.51 -4.99
CA VAL A 117 -4.08 5.15 -3.81
C VAL A 117 -3.56 6.41 -3.11
N LEU A 118 -3.07 7.39 -3.87
CA LEU A 118 -2.59 8.67 -3.35
C LEU A 118 -3.70 9.46 -2.65
N ILE A 119 -4.88 9.60 -3.27
CA ILE A 119 -6.03 10.29 -2.69
C ILE A 119 -6.47 9.59 -1.39
N SER A 120 -6.54 8.25 -1.40
CA SER A 120 -6.87 7.47 -0.21
C SER A 120 -5.90 7.76 0.94
N LYS A 121 -4.59 7.72 0.68
CA LYS A 121 -3.57 8.00 1.70
C LYS A 121 -3.50 9.46 2.14
N ALA A 122 -3.73 10.40 1.24
CA ALA A 122 -3.84 11.82 1.58
C ALA A 122 -5.04 12.07 2.51
N CYS A 123 -6.19 11.48 2.18
CA CYS A 123 -7.40 11.55 3.01
C CYS A 123 -7.14 10.99 4.40
N SER A 124 -6.65 9.75 4.51
CA SER A 124 -6.35 9.11 5.81
C SER A 124 -5.36 9.92 6.63
N THR A 125 -4.25 10.38 6.02
CA THR A 125 -3.25 11.21 6.72
C THR A 125 -3.86 12.51 7.23
N SER A 126 -4.67 13.19 6.42
CA SER A 126 -5.34 14.44 6.81
C SER A 126 -6.33 14.23 7.96
N LEU A 127 -7.08 13.14 7.95
CA LEU A 127 -8.02 12.77 9.01
C LEU A 127 -7.29 12.42 10.30
N TYR A 128 -6.18 11.67 10.22
CA TYR A 128 -5.36 11.37 11.40
C TYR A 128 -4.79 12.64 12.05
N VAL A 129 -4.29 13.58 11.24
CA VAL A 129 -3.79 14.88 11.75
C VAL A 129 -4.93 15.71 12.36
N ALA A 130 -6.10 15.75 11.71
CA ALA A 130 -7.26 16.50 12.20
C ALA A 130 -7.81 15.93 13.52
N LEU A 131 -7.89 14.60 13.64
CA LEU A 131 -8.34 13.92 14.86
C LEU A 131 -7.31 14.05 15.99
N PHE A 132 -6.01 14.00 15.66
CA PHE A 132 -4.96 14.29 16.64
C PHE A 132 -5.08 15.71 17.20
N ALA A 133 -5.38 16.71 16.36
CA ALA A 133 -5.57 18.09 16.82
C ALA A 133 -6.76 18.25 17.79
N ARG A 134 -7.81 17.44 17.63
CA ARG A 134 -9.02 17.49 18.48
C ARG A 134 -8.87 16.69 19.77
N GLU A 135 -8.56 15.40 19.65
CA GLU A 135 -8.66 14.45 20.76
C GLU A 135 -7.30 14.11 21.38
N LYS A 136 -6.20 14.45 20.68
CA LYS A 136 -4.81 14.25 21.14
C LYS A 136 -4.46 12.80 21.48
N TYR A 137 -5.18 11.80 20.98
CA TYR A 137 -4.76 10.41 21.19
C TYR A 137 -3.48 10.11 20.41
N PHE A 138 -2.51 9.48 21.08
CA PHE A 138 -1.23 9.10 20.49
C PHE A 138 -1.38 8.18 19.26
N ALA A 139 -2.42 7.35 19.21
CA ALA A 139 -2.65 6.47 18.07
C ALA A 139 -2.92 7.21 16.76
N HIS A 140 -3.56 8.39 16.81
CA HIS A 140 -3.77 9.20 15.62
C HIS A 140 -2.45 9.77 15.09
N LEU A 141 -1.49 10.09 15.98
CA LEU A 141 -0.15 10.50 15.58
C LEU A 141 0.63 9.34 14.94
N VAL A 142 0.53 8.14 15.51
CA VAL A 142 1.14 6.94 14.93
C VAL A 142 0.55 6.67 13.54
N GLY A 143 -0.78 6.75 13.39
CA GLY A 143 -1.45 6.61 12.10
C GLY A 143 -0.99 7.64 11.06
N ALA A 144 -0.89 8.92 11.44
CA ALA A 144 -0.36 9.96 10.57
C ALA A 144 1.11 9.70 10.18
N LEU A 145 1.92 9.22 11.12
CA LEU A 145 3.34 8.93 10.90
C LEU A 145 3.56 7.66 10.07
N THR A 146 2.63 6.71 10.05
CA THR A 146 2.71 5.55 9.17
C THR A 146 2.19 5.85 7.77
N ASP A 147 1.03 6.53 7.66
CA ASP A 147 0.41 6.80 6.36
C ASP A 147 1.05 7.98 5.63
N GLY A 148 1.58 8.97 6.34
CA GLY A 148 2.19 10.17 5.75
C GLY A 148 3.45 9.89 4.92
N PRO A 149 4.46 9.17 5.45
CA PRO A 149 5.64 8.78 4.67
C PRO A 149 5.29 7.86 3.50
N LEU A 150 4.34 6.94 3.67
CA LEU A 150 3.86 6.09 2.58
C LEU A 150 3.23 6.92 1.46
N PHE A 151 2.42 7.92 1.80
CA PHE A 151 1.89 8.89 0.85
C PHE A 151 3.01 9.64 0.12
N LEU A 152 3.97 10.21 0.85
CA LEU A 152 5.07 10.99 0.27
C LEU A 152 5.94 10.17 -0.68
N ILE A 153 6.35 8.97 -0.27
CA ILE A 153 7.18 8.09 -1.11
C ILE A 153 6.40 7.69 -2.37
N THR A 154 5.13 7.33 -2.24
CA THR A 154 4.29 6.97 -3.38
C THR A 154 4.13 8.16 -4.33
N LEU A 155 3.98 9.38 -3.80
CA LEU A 155 3.85 10.60 -4.60
C LEU A 155 5.14 10.91 -5.37
N LEU A 156 6.31 10.79 -4.72
CA LEU A 156 7.61 11.02 -5.36
C LEU A 156 7.84 10.05 -6.51
N ILE A 157 7.55 8.77 -6.29
CA ILE A 157 7.71 7.72 -7.32
C ILE A 157 6.69 7.91 -8.44
N TYR A 158 5.46 8.33 -8.12
CA TYR A 158 4.44 8.64 -9.12
C TYR A 158 4.83 9.83 -10.00
N LEU A 159 5.37 10.91 -9.42
CA LEU A 159 5.87 12.08 -10.17
C LEU A 159 7.09 11.76 -11.04
N GLN A 160 7.88 10.74 -10.70
CA GLN A 160 8.99 10.27 -11.53
C GLN A 160 8.54 9.39 -12.70
N ALA A 161 7.32 8.85 -12.65
CA ALA A 161 6.77 7.96 -13.66
C ALA A 161 5.87 8.67 -14.69
N ILE A 162 5.50 9.93 -14.43
CA ILE A 162 4.85 10.85 -15.39
C ILE A 162 5.92 11.56 -16.19
#